data_AF-A0A917QYG9-F1
#
_entry.id   AF-A0A917QYG9-F1
#
_cell.length_a   1.000
_cell.length_b   1.000
_cell.length_c   1.000
_cell.angle_alpha   90.00
_cell.angle_beta   90.00
_cell.angle_gamma   90.00
#
_symmetry.space_group_name_H-M   'P 1'
#
loop_
_entity.id
_entity.type
_entity.pdbx_description
1 polymer ?
#
loop_
_entity_poly.entity_id
_entity_poly.type
_entity_poly.pdbx_seq_one_letter_code
_entity_poly.pdbx_strand_id
1 'polypeptide(L)'
;MTTEPRAPDGRHDPDANAICLGGPCHGLLTHIDQDIGILSVPVPRRSPEEPEACACYRVTRERVRYWGQPQPYIALHWTAQPQPTCPHPAS
;
A
#
# COMPACT_ATOMS: atom_id res chain seq x y z
N MET A 1 -18.34 17.43 -3.36
CA MET A 1 -17.29 17.39 -4.39
C MET A 1 -16.25 16.41 -3.89
N THR A 2 -16.37 15.14 -4.30
CA THR A 2 -15.49 14.07 -3.82
C THR A 2 -14.37 13.94 -4.84
N THR A 3 -13.15 14.32 -4.46
CA THR A 3 -11.96 14.12 -5.30
C THR A 3 -11.69 12.62 -5.36
N GLU A 4 -12.15 11.97 -6.42
CA GLU A 4 -11.91 10.53 -6.61
C GLU A 4 -10.50 10.32 -7.20
N PRO A 5 -9.69 9.43 -6.62
CA PRO A 5 -8.32 9.22 -7.05
C PRO A 5 -8.30 8.61 -8.45
N ARG A 6 -7.64 9.28 -9.39
CA ARG A 6 -7.37 8.82 -10.77
C ARG A 6 -6.40 7.64 -10.74
N ALA A 7 -6.61 6.66 -11.63
CA ALA A 7 -5.68 5.53 -11.81
C ALA A 7 -4.27 6.05 -12.09
N PRO A 8 -3.23 5.52 -11.43
CA PRO A 8 -1.88 5.70 -11.95
C PRO A 8 -1.81 5.05 -13.34
N ASP A 9 -1.42 5.83 -14.32
CA ASP A 9 -1.29 5.44 -15.72
C ASP A 9 -0.26 4.30 -15.86
N GLY A 10 -0.70 3.11 -16.25
CA GLY A 10 0.11 2.27 -17.15
C GLY A 10 1.11 1.24 -16.59
N ARG A 11 1.01 0.77 -15.35
CA ARG A 11 1.59 -0.55 -14.98
C ARG A 11 0.62 -1.33 -14.13
N HIS A 12 -0.25 -2.09 -14.78
CA HIS A 12 -0.92 -3.20 -14.14
C HIS A 12 0.15 -4.23 -13.81
N ASP A 13 0.60 -4.25 -12.57
CA ASP A 13 1.40 -5.35 -12.05
C ASP A 13 0.44 -6.55 -11.89
N PRO A 14 0.59 -7.62 -12.69
CA PRO A 14 -0.33 -8.74 -12.66
C PRO A 14 -0.25 -9.54 -11.36
N ASP A 15 0.80 -9.32 -10.57
CA ASP A 15 1.03 -9.98 -9.29
C ASP A 15 0.39 -9.19 -8.14
N ALA A 16 0.14 -7.88 -8.30
CA ALA A 16 -0.49 -7.08 -7.26
C ALA A 16 -1.97 -7.47 -7.03
N ASN A 17 -2.30 -7.76 -5.77
CA ASN A 17 -3.66 -8.12 -5.34
C ASN A 17 -4.25 -7.18 -4.29
N ALA A 18 -3.49 -6.16 -3.85
CA ALA A 18 -3.87 -5.24 -2.79
C ALA A 18 -3.57 -3.77 -3.15
N ILE A 19 -4.31 -2.85 -2.54
CA ILE A 19 -4.17 -1.40 -2.70
C ILE A 19 -4.13 -0.69 -1.34
N CYS A 20 -3.17 0.20 -1.17
CA CYS A 20 -3.03 1.03 0.01
C CYS A 20 -4.03 2.20 -0.01
N LEU A 21 -4.85 2.32 1.02
CA LEU A 21 -5.84 3.37 1.21
C LEU A 21 -5.46 4.24 2.41
N GLY A 22 -5.23 5.51 2.11
CA GLY A 22 -4.83 6.54 3.07
C GLY A 22 -3.32 6.52 3.34
N GLY A 23 -2.87 7.42 4.21
CA GLY A 23 -1.47 7.49 4.61
C GLY A 23 -0.50 7.84 3.46
N PRO A 24 0.82 7.65 3.68
CA PRO A 24 1.85 8.05 2.74
C PRO A 24 1.93 7.20 1.46
N CYS A 25 1.40 5.97 1.48
CA CYS A 25 1.38 5.06 0.34
C CYS A 25 0.01 4.99 -0.36
N HIS A 26 -0.88 5.97 -0.18
CA HIS A 26 -2.21 5.94 -0.80
C HIS A 26 -2.14 5.70 -2.33
N GLY A 27 -2.90 4.72 -2.82
CA GLY A 27 -2.95 4.34 -4.23
C GLY A 27 -1.85 3.38 -4.68
N LEU A 28 -0.91 3.02 -3.79
CA LEU A 28 0.13 2.04 -4.09
C LEU A 28 -0.47 0.63 -4.20
N LEU A 29 -0.19 -0.04 -5.32
CA LEU A 29 -0.52 -1.44 -5.55
C LEU A 29 0.62 -2.33 -5.04
N THR A 30 0.27 -3.42 -4.36
CA THR A 30 1.23 -4.40 -3.84
C THR A 30 0.63 -5.80 -3.86
N HIS A 31 1.47 -6.83 -3.83
CA HIS A 31 1.05 -8.18 -3.53
C HIS A 31 1.12 -8.42 -2.02
N ILE A 32 0.12 -9.13 -1.48
CA ILE A 32 0.11 -9.64 -0.11
C ILE A 32 -0.33 -11.10 -0.13
N ASP A 33 0.33 -11.93 0.69
CA ASP A 33 -0.09 -13.31 0.95
C ASP A 33 -0.98 -13.42 2.21
N GLN A 34 -1.06 -12.34 2.99
CA GLN A 34 -1.78 -12.30 4.26
C GLN A 34 -3.20 -11.77 4.09
N ASP A 35 -4.20 -12.48 4.65
CA ASP A 35 -5.62 -12.07 4.60
C ASP A 35 -6.03 -11.19 5.79
N ILE A 36 -5.28 -11.23 6.91
CA ILE A 36 -5.56 -10.50 8.16
C ILE A 36 -4.24 -10.11 8.81
N GLY A 37 -4.15 -8.87 9.31
CA GLY A 37 -2.99 -8.41 10.10
C GLY A 37 -2.63 -6.94 9.83
N ILE A 38 -1.46 -6.54 10.32
CA ILE A 38 -0.82 -5.26 9.99
C ILE A 38 0.42 -5.57 9.15
N LEU A 39 0.55 -4.88 8.03
CA LEU A 39 1.68 -4.94 7.11
C LEU A 39 2.49 -3.67 7.20
N SER A 40 3.80 -3.79 7.14
CA SER A 40 4.71 -2.67 6.92
C SER A 40 4.98 -2.54 5.42
N VAL A 41 4.50 -1.45 4.84
CA VAL A 41 4.69 -1.13 3.43
C VAL A 41 5.82 -0.11 3.32
N PRO A 42 6.87 -0.36 2.52
CA PRO A 42 7.93 0.62 2.33
C PRO A 42 7.37 1.87 1.66
N VAL A 43 7.66 3.04 2.26
CA VAL A 43 7.26 4.32 1.70
C VAL A 43 8.18 4.64 0.52
N PRO A 44 7.65 4.93 -0.68
CA PRO A 44 8.47 5.32 -1.81
C PRO A 44 9.32 6.55 -1.47
N ARG A 45 10.65 6.39 -1.52
CA ARG A 45 11.59 7.51 -1.38
C ARG A 45 11.43 8.47 -2.56
N ARG A 46 11.42 9.77 -2.29
CA ARG A 46 11.47 10.82 -3.33
C ARG A 46 12.92 11.17 -3.69
N SER A 47 13.86 10.89 -2.79
CA SER A 47 15.29 11.10 -3.01
C SER A 47 16.13 10.02 -2.31
N PRO A 48 17.32 9.70 -2.84
CA PRO A 48 18.20 8.68 -2.26
C PRO A 48 18.73 9.05 -0.86
N GLU A 49 18.71 10.34 -0.52
CA GLU A 49 19.11 10.85 0.80
C GLU A 49 18.02 10.71 1.87
N GLU A 50 16.77 10.42 1.48
CA GLU A 50 15.69 10.23 2.44
C GLU A 50 15.83 8.89 3.18
N PRO A 51 15.65 8.87 4.51
CA PRO A 51 15.71 7.64 5.28
C PRO A 51 14.67 6.64 4.79
N GLU A 52 15.02 5.35 4.88
CA GLU A 52 14.05 4.28 4.62
C GLU A 52 12.93 4.37 5.64
N ALA A 53 11.70 4.53 5.17
CA ALA A 53 10.53 4.61 6.02
C ALA A 53 9.54 3.50 5.66
N CYS A 54 8.87 2.99 6.68
CA CYS A 54 7.81 2.00 6.56
C CYS A 54 6.50 2.64 7.09
N ALA A 55 5.38 2.34 6.43
CA ALA A 55 4.06 2.74 6.86
C ALA A 55 3.21 1.49 7.16
N CYS A 56 2.45 1.53 8.26
CA CYS A 56 1.65 0.40 8.71
C CYS A 56 0.28 0.48 8.08
N TYR A 57 -0.12 -0.61 7.46
CA TYR A 57 -1.44 -0.77 6.89
C TYR A 57 -2.09 -2.03 7.44
N ARG A 58 -3.35 -1.91 7.83
CA ARG A 58 -4.15 -3.05 8.25
C ARG A 58 -4.75 -3.72 7.02
N VAL A 59 -4.55 -5.02 6.90
CA VAL A 59 -5.27 -5.85 5.94
C VAL A 59 -6.73 -5.91 6.36
N THR A 60 -7.60 -5.53 5.43
CA THR A 60 -9.04 -5.65 5.61
C THR A 60 -9.59 -6.65 4.60
N ARG A 61 -10.76 -7.23 4.88
CA ARG A 61 -11.48 -8.06 3.91
C ARG A 61 -12.22 -7.22 2.86
N GLU A 62 -12.14 -5.90 2.95
CA GLU A 62 -12.74 -5.00 1.97
C GLU A 62 -12.02 -5.14 0.63
N ARG A 63 -12.81 -5.14 -0.45
CA ARG A 63 -12.30 -5.27 -1.81
C ARG A 63 -12.75 -4.07 -2.64
N VAL A 64 -11.78 -3.37 -3.22
CA VAL A 64 -12.02 -2.16 -4.03
C VAL A 64 -11.84 -2.50 -5.50
N ARG A 65 -12.87 -2.21 -6.30
CA ARG A 65 -12.77 -2.28 -7.76
C ARG A 65 -12.18 -0.98 -8.28
N TYR A 66 -11.09 -1.10 -9.03
CA TYR A 66 -10.53 0.00 -9.79
C TYR A 66 -11.08 -0.03 -11.22
N TRP A 67 -11.47 1.13 -11.76
CA TRP A 67 -12.00 1.21 -13.11
C TRP A 67 -10.99 0.68 -14.13
N GLY A 68 -11.45 -0.20 -15.02
CA GLY A 68 -10.61 -0.84 -16.05
C GLY A 68 -9.87 -2.10 -15.60
N GLN A 69 -10.05 -2.56 -14.35
CA GLN A 69 -9.39 -3.75 -13.82
C GLN A 69 -10.37 -4.94 -13.72
N PRO A 70 -9.99 -6.14 -14.20
CA PRO A 70 -10.87 -7.29 -14.22
C PRO A 70 -11.14 -7.85 -12.81
N GLN A 71 -10.23 -7.60 -11.87
CA GLN A 71 -10.24 -8.16 -10.52
C GLN A 71 -10.19 -7.04 -9.47
N PRO A 72 -10.94 -7.16 -8.36
CA PRO A 72 -10.86 -6.19 -7.27
C PRO A 72 -9.59 -6.42 -6.43
N TYR A 73 -9.05 -5.34 -5.88
CA TYR A 73 -7.89 -5.37 -4.98
C TYR A 73 -8.35 -5.42 -3.52
N ILE A 74 -7.59 -6.10 -2.67
CA ILE A 74 -7.75 -6.08 -1.22
C ILE A 74 -7.38 -4.69 -0.70
N ALA A 75 -8.26 -4.07 0.08
CA ALA A 75 -8.01 -2.76 0.67
C ALA A 75 -7.12 -2.88 1.91
N LEU A 76 -5.98 -2.21 1.86
CA LEU A 76 -5.08 -2.02 2.98
C LEU A 76 -5.34 -0.64 3.58
N HIS A 77 -5.88 -0.56 4.80
CA HIS A 77 -6.20 0.73 5.43
C HIS A 77 -5.05 1.21 6.28
N TRP A 78 -4.60 2.45 6.05
CA TRP A 78 -3.51 3.03 6.82
C TRP A 78 -3.84 3.07 8.31
N THR A 79 -2.88 2.63 9.13
CA THR A 79 -2.95 2.77 10.58
C THR A 79 -1.86 3.72 11.03
N ALA A 80 -2.23 4.82 11.69
CA ALA A 80 -1.29 5.73 12.33
C ALA A 80 -0.60 5.13 13.58
N GLN A 81 -0.74 3.81 13.82
CA GLN A 81 -0.05 3.15 14.91
C GLN A 81 1.47 3.27 14.71
N PRO A 82 2.23 3.61 15.76
CA PRO A 82 3.68 3.70 15.68
C PRO A 82 4.26 2.35 15.23
N GLN A 83 5.11 2.39 14.21
CA GLN A 83 5.78 1.21 13.67
C GLN A 83 6.58 0.50 14.79
N PRO A 84 6.60 -0.83 14.87
CA PRO A 84 7.83 -1.49 15.30
C PRO A 84 8.90 -1.09 14.26
N THR A 85 9.99 -0.49 14.72
CA THR A 85 11.11 -0.06 13.86
C THR A 85 11.48 -1.18 12.89
N CYS A 86 11.41 -0.90 11.57
CA CYS A 86 11.90 -1.82 10.55
C CYS A 86 13.33 -2.23 10.94
N PRO A 87 13.64 -3.53 11.15
CA PRO A 87 14.99 -3.92 11.50
C PRO A 87 15.88 -3.52 10.34
N HIS A 88 16.80 -2.60 10.64
CA HIS A 88 17.91 -2.26 9.77
C HIS A 88 18.55 -3.60 9.35
N PRO A 89 18.71 -3.92 8.06
CA PRO A 89 19.50 -5.08 7.68
C PRO A 89 20.92 -4.82 8.20
N ALA A 90 21.32 -5.57 9.22
CA ALA A 90 22.67 -5.51 9.76
C ALA A 90 23.64 -5.81 8.61
N SER A 91 24.43 -4.81 8.22
CA SER A 91 25.66 -4.99 7.44
C SER A 91 26.85 -5.03 8.37
#